data_AF-A0A0F9FDN0-F1
#
_entry.id   AF-A0A0F9FDN0-F1
#
_cell.length_a   1.000
_cell.length_b   1.000
_cell.length_c   1.000
_cell.angle_alpha   90.00
_cell.angle_beta   90.00
_cell.angle_gamma   90.00
#
_symmetry.space_group_name_H-M   'P 1'
#
loop_
_entity.id
_entity.type
_entity.pdbx_description
1 polymer ?
#
loop_
_entity_poly.entity_id
_entity_poly.type
_entity_poly.pdbx_seq_one_letter_code
_entity_poly.pdbx_strand_id
1 'polypeptide(L)'
;MNNPASNWYTDSRQVIEQLYSNDADMFCDLLAATSPRKRVKVNWDISQHIYERYKHDGYIDCQGVMSPHIPNVLRALYGEPLHGYKVPAFAANLKGDMNRVTIDRWTLRYFGLQQKQIRRKEYYRLEKAIQLLAKHRGMKPAQYQAMIWCKAVTAAGKTPVSYADMI
;
A
#
# COMPACT_ATOMS: atom_id res chain seq x y z
N MET A 1 17.67 11.14 14.29
CA MET A 1 16.45 10.48 14.81
C MET A 1 15.88 9.62 13.71
N ASN A 2 15.87 8.29 13.87
CA ASN A 2 15.22 7.40 12.91
C ASN A 2 13.73 7.74 12.89
N ASN A 3 13.23 8.19 11.73
CA ASN A 3 11.83 8.44 11.53
C ASN A 3 11.14 7.08 11.38
N PRO A 4 10.27 6.62 12.30
CA PRO A 4 9.62 5.31 12.19
C PRO A 4 8.90 5.10 10.85
N ALA A 5 8.55 6.18 10.14
CA ALA A 5 7.99 6.09 8.81
C ALA A 5 8.97 5.59 7.73
N SER A 6 10.30 5.73 7.90
CA SER A 6 11.27 5.33 6.88
C SER A 6 11.38 3.82 6.71
N ASN A 7 11.02 3.05 7.75
CA ASN A 7 11.09 1.59 7.75
C ASN A 7 9.72 0.95 7.54
N TRP A 8 8.64 1.73 7.46
CA TRP A 8 7.26 1.24 7.38
C TRP A 8 7.07 0.10 6.37
N TYR A 9 7.63 0.23 5.15
CA TYR A 9 7.55 -0.81 4.14
C TYR A 9 8.47 -2.01 4.42
N THR A 10 9.70 -1.77 4.89
CA THR A 10 10.65 -2.84 5.21
C THR A 10 10.15 -3.70 6.37
N ASP A 11 9.68 -3.08 7.45
CA ASP A 11 9.15 -3.76 8.62
C ASP A 11 7.88 -4.54 8.24
N SER A 12 6.99 -3.93 7.42
CA SER A 12 5.81 -4.62 6.89
C SER A 12 6.20 -5.85 6.05
N ARG A 13 7.21 -5.72 5.18
CA ARG A 13 7.68 -6.83 4.35
C ARG A 13 8.23 -7.97 5.20
N GLN A 14 9.05 -7.66 6.20
CA GLN A 14 9.64 -8.68 7.08
C GLN A 14 8.57 -9.54 7.76
N VAL A 15 7.50 -8.92 8.27
CA VAL A 15 6.37 -9.65 8.88
C VAL A 15 5.63 -10.50 7.84
N ILE A 16 5.40 -9.97 6.65
CA ILE A 16 4.74 -10.72 5.56
C ILE A 16 5.58 -11.94 5.15
N GLU A 17 6.90 -11.81 5.05
CA GLU A 17 7.79 -12.93 4.74
C GLU A 17 7.77 -14.01 5.83
N GLN A 18 7.75 -13.60 7.10
CA GLN A 18 7.68 -14.53 8.23
C GLN A 18 6.39 -15.36 8.22
N LEU A 19 5.26 -14.74 7.88
CA LEU A 19 3.96 -15.41 7.92
C LEU A 19 3.65 -16.24 6.66
N TYR A 20 4.05 -15.75 5.49
CA TYR A 20 3.59 -16.30 4.22
C TYR A 20 4.70 -16.96 3.39
N SER A 21 5.97 -16.80 3.78
CA SER A 21 7.13 -17.45 3.14
C SER A 21 7.09 -17.31 1.61
N ASN A 22 6.91 -18.41 0.88
CA ASN A 22 6.86 -18.42 -0.59
C ASN A 22 5.69 -17.61 -1.18
N ASP A 23 4.60 -17.44 -0.42
CA ASP A 23 3.42 -16.69 -0.84
C ASP A 23 3.50 -15.20 -0.42
N ALA A 24 4.62 -14.73 0.15
CA ALA A 24 4.78 -13.36 0.61
C ALA A 24 4.50 -12.31 -0.48
N ASP A 25 4.95 -12.54 -1.71
CA ASP A 25 4.70 -11.64 -2.84
C ASP A 25 3.22 -11.62 -3.25
N MET A 26 2.57 -12.78 -3.27
CA MET A 26 1.13 -12.89 -3.53
C MET A 26 0.34 -12.15 -2.44
N PHE A 27 0.74 -12.29 -1.17
CA PHE A 27 0.10 -11.59 -0.06
C PHE A 27 0.32 -10.07 -0.14
N CYS A 28 1.51 -9.59 -0.54
CA CYS A 28 1.75 -8.17 -0.81
C CYS A 28 0.83 -7.63 -1.92
N ASP A 29 0.62 -8.39 -3.00
CA ASP A 29 -0.29 -8.01 -4.08
C ASP A 29 -1.75 -7.96 -3.60
N LEU A 30 -2.16 -8.95 -2.79
CA LEU A 30 -3.49 -9.03 -2.21
C LEU A 30 -3.75 -7.85 -1.27
N LEU A 31 -2.83 -7.59 -0.34
CA LEU A 31 -2.84 -6.42 0.55
C LEU A 31 -2.98 -5.12 -0.23
N ALA A 32 -2.29 -5.00 -1.36
CA ALA A 32 -2.37 -3.81 -2.18
C ALA A 32 -3.73 -3.67 -2.88
N ALA A 33 -4.28 -4.77 -3.39
CA ALA A 33 -5.57 -4.83 -4.05
C ALA A 33 -6.74 -4.47 -3.12
N THR A 34 -6.69 -4.88 -1.85
CA THR A 34 -7.73 -4.61 -0.84
C THR A 34 -7.57 -3.28 -0.12
N SER A 35 -6.40 -2.65 -0.20
CA SER A 35 -6.07 -1.36 0.44
C SER A 35 -6.96 -0.14 0.14
N PRO A 36 -7.68 -0.03 -1.00
CA PRO A 36 -8.48 1.14 -1.31
C PRO A 36 -9.51 1.45 -0.23
N ARG A 37 -9.38 2.64 0.36
CA ARG A 37 -10.30 3.19 1.37
C ARG A 37 -10.36 2.42 2.69
N LYS A 38 -9.35 1.61 3.02
CA LYS A 38 -9.28 0.85 4.28
C LYS A 38 -8.31 1.47 5.29
N ARG A 39 -8.57 1.21 6.58
CA ARG A 39 -7.56 1.37 7.65
C ARG A 39 -6.61 0.16 7.59
N VAL A 40 -5.38 0.31 8.08
CA VAL A 40 -4.35 -0.74 8.01
C VAL A 40 -4.84 -2.08 8.58
N LYS A 41 -5.34 -2.10 9.83
CA LYS A 41 -5.90 -3.33 10.45
C LYS A 41 -7.05 -3.94 9.67
N VAL A 42 -8.01 -3.13 9.23
CA VAL A 42 -9.15 -3.61 8.43
C VAL A 42 -8.69 -4.17 7.09
N ASN A 43 -7.64 -3.59 6.50
CA ASN A 43 -7.08 -4.11 5.27
C ASN A 43 -6.42 -5.48 5.49
N TRP A 44 -5.60 -5.58 6.54
CA TRP A 44 -4.96 -6.81 6.96
C TRP A 44 -5.97 -7.95 7.13
N ASP A 45 -7.03 -7.69 7.90
CA ASP A 45 -8.06 -8.71 8.20
C ASP A 45 -8.77 -9.22 6.95
N ILE A 46 -9.08 -8.33 6.01
CA ILE A 46 -9.70 -8.71 4.73
C ILE A 46 -8.72 -9.53 3.88
N SER A 47 -7.46 -9.09 3.78
CA SER A 47 -6.45 -9.81 2.99
C SER A 47 -6.15 -11.18 3.56
N GLN A 48 -6.01 -11.28 4.88
CA GLN A 48 -5.77 -12.53 5.58
C GLN A 48 -6.94 -13.51 5.38
N HIS A 49 -8.18 -13.05 5.56
CA HIS A 49 -9.37 -13.87 5.33
C HIS A 49 -9.46 -14.41 3.90
N ILE A 50 -9.24 -13.54 2.90
CA ILE A 50 -9.24 -13.96 1.49
C ILE A 50 -8.14 -14.99 1.23
N TYR A 51 -6.93 -14.75 1.71
CA TYR A 51 -5.79 -15.64 1.54
C TYR A 51 -6.07 -17.01 2.17
N GLU A 52 -6.49 -17.05 3.43
CA GLU A 52 -6.70 -18.28 4.18
C GLU A 52 -7.81 -19.14 3.55
N ARG A 53 -8.93 -18.52 3.16
CA ARG A 53 -10.01 -19.23 2.45
C ARG A 53 -9.54 -19.77 1.10
N TYR A 54 -8.84 -18.95 0.32
CA TYR A 54 -8.32 -19.37 -0.98
C TYR A 54 -7.33 -20.54 -0.85
N LYS A 55 -6.40 -20.49 0.11
CA LYS A 55 -5.43 -21.58 0.34
C LYS A 55 -6.08 -22.84 0.93
N HIS A 56 -7.17 -22.70 1.68
CA HIS A 56 -7.88 -23.82 2.29
C HIS A 56 -8.74 -24.60 1.29
N ASP A 57 -9.60 -23.93 0.52
CA ASP A 57 -10.58 -24.59 -0.36
C ASP A 57 -10.74 -23.94 -1.74
N GLY A 58 -9.88 -22.98 -2.09
CA GLY A 58 -9.96 -22.26 -3.36
C GLY A 58 -11.08 -21.21 -3.42
N TYR A 59 -11.87 -21.05 -2.37
CA TYR A 59 -12.94 -20.04 -2.34
C TYR A 59 -12.38 -18.63 -2.18
N ILE A 60 -12.83 -17.71 -3.03
CA ILE A 60 -12.40 -16.31 -3.02
C ILE A 60 -13.52 -15.44 -2.43
N ASP A 61 -13.45 -15.18 -1.12
CA ASP A 61 -14.42 -14.35 -0.42
C ASP A 61 -14.10 -12.85 -0.53
N CYS A 62 -14.69 -12.17 -1.52
CA CYS A 62 -14.48 -10.74 -1.70
C CYS A 62 -15.33 -9.84 -0.78
N GLN A 63 -15.90 -10.35 0.32
CA GLN A 63 -16.65 -9.53 1.25
C GLN A 63 -15.79 -8.39 1.81
N GLY A 64 -16.34 -7.17 1.79
CA GLY A 64 -15.63 -5.96 2.22
C GLY A 64 -14.66 -5.39 1.18
N VAL A 65 -14.43 -6.06 0.04
CA VAL A 65 -13.70 -5.49 -1.11
C VAL A 65 -14.65 -4.63 -1.94
N MET A 66 -14.20 -3.44 -2.34
CA MET A 66 -14.97 -2.61 -3.27
C MET A 66 -15.01 -3.26 -4.65
N SER A 67 -16.18 -3.34 -5.29
CA SER A 67 -16.36 -4.06 -6.57
C SER A 67 -15.32 -3.72 -7.66
N PRO A 68 -14.92 -2.45 -7.88
CA PRO A 68 -13.88 -2.12 -8.87
C PRO A 68 -12.49 -2.70 -8.59
N HIS A 69 -12.24 -3.19 -7.37
CA HIS A 69 -10.96 -3.74 -6.94
C HIS A 69 -10.94 -5.26 -6.88
N ILE A 70 -12.09 -5.93 -7.00
CA ILE A 70 -12.17 -7.40 -7.10
C ILE A 70 -11.29 -7.94 -8.23
N PRO A 71 -11.23 -7.35 -9.44
CA PRO A 71 -10.31 -7.85 -10.47
C PRO A 71 -8.84 -7.84 -10.06
N ASN A 72 -8.39 -6.90 -9.22
CA ASN A 72 -7.02 -6.91 -8.71
C ASN A 72 -6.82 -7.94 -7.58
N VAL A 73 -7.87 -8.31 -6.84
CA VAL A 73 -7.82 -9.43 -5.88
C VAL A 73 -7.59 -10.74 -6.65
N LEU A 74 -8.36 -10.97 -7.71
CA LEU A 74 -8.19 -12.16 -8.56
C LEU A 74 -6.80 -12.21 -9.18
N ARG A 75 -6.33 -11.08 -9.74
CA ARG A 75 -4.96 -11.00 -10.30
C ARG A 75 -3.90 -11.32 -9.27
N ALA A 76 -4.02 -10.81 -8.05
CA ALA A 76 -3.08 -11.12 -6.97
C ALA A 76 -3.01 -12.63 -6.71
N LEU A 77 -4.17 -13.28 -6.54
CA LEU A 77 -4.25 -14.72 -6.24
C LEU A 77 -3.75 -15.60 -7.39
N TYR A 78 -3.94 -15.17 -8.64
CA TYR A 78 -3.48 -15.91 -9.83
C TYR A 78 -2.08 -15.53 -10.31
N GLY A 79 -1.36 -14.64 -9.60
CA GLY A 79 -0.02 -14.19 -10.00
C GLY A 79 -0.01 -13.33 -11.28
N GLU A 80 -1.13 -12.68 -11.60
CA GLU A 80 -1.25 -11.79 -12.76
C GLU A 80 -0.84 -10.34 -12.44
N PRO A 81 -0.39 -9.56 -13.43
CA PRO A 81 -0.02 -8.16 -13.23
C PRO A 81 -1.19 -7.30 -12.71
N LEU A 82 -1.01 -6.63 -11.56
CA LEU A 82 -2.00 -5.71 -11.01
C LEU A 82 -2.22 -4.47 -11.91
N HIS A 83 -3.45 -3.95 -11.90
CA HIS A 83 -3.83 -2.78 -12.72
C HIS A 83 -4.02 -1.49 -11.92
N GLY A 84 -3.82 -0.35 -12.60
CA GLY A 84 -3.97 1.01 -12.07
C GLY A 84 -2.64 1.67 -11.70
N TYR A 85 -2.68 2.91 -11.21
CA TYR A 85 -1.45 3.62 -10.82
C TYR A 85 -1.03 3.29 -9.39
N LYS A 86 -1.98 3.45 -8.45
CA LYS A 86 -1.73 3.29 -7.01
C LYS A 86 -1.46 1.84 -6.60
N VAL A 87 -2.30 0.90 -7.04
CA VAL A 87 -2.27 -0.48 -6.53
C VAL A 87 -0.93 -1.17 -6.87
N PRO A 88 -0.43 -1.14 -8.11
CA PRO A 88 0.86 -1.75 -8.43
C PRO A 88 2.04 -1.05 -7.76
N ALA A 89 1.99 0.29 -7.59
CA ALA A 89 3.04 1.02 -6.88
C ALA A 89 3.10 0.62 -5.40
N PHE A 90 1.94 0.44 -4.76
CA PHE A 90 1.88 0.02 -3.37
C PHE A 90 2.35 -1.42 -3.19
N ALA A 91 1.96 -2.33 -4.08
CA ALA A 91 2.45 -3.70 -4.09
C ALA A 91 3.98 -3.75 -4.27
N ALA A 92 4.52 -3.01 -5.24
CA ALA A 92 5.96 -2.94 -5.48
C ALA A 92 6.72 -2.41 -4.25
N ASN A 93 6.20 -1.38 -3.58
CA ASN A 93 6.78 -0.87 -2.34
C ASN A 93 6.77 -1.94 -1.24
N LEU A 94 5.67 -2.67 -1.05
CA LEU A 94 5.60 -3.78 -0.09
C LEU A 94 6.56 -4.92 -0.44
N LYS A 95 6.88 -5.13 -1.72
CA LYS A 95 7.85 -6.12 -2.21
C LYS A 95 9.30 -5.64 -2.20
N GLY A 96 9.57 -4.43 -1.67
CA GLY A 96 10.93 -3.91 -1.51
C GLY A 96 11.38 -2.89 -2.58
N ASP A 97 10.60 -2.63 -3.62
CA ASP A 97 10.92 -1.55 -4.57
C ASP A 97 10.62 -0.18 -3.97
N MET A 98 11.64 0.45 -3.38
CA MET A 98 11.51 1.75 -2.75
C MET A 98 11.52 2.94 -3.74
N ASN A 99 11.66 2.71 -5.05
CA ASN A 99 11.78 3.78 -6.04
C ASN A 99 10.44 4.30 -6.56
N ARG A 100 9.33 3.62 -6.24
CA ARG A 100 7.98 4.01 -6.64
C ARG A 100 7.29 4.84 -5.57
N VAL A 101 6.34 5.66 -6.01
CA VAL A 101 5.53 6.50 -5.11
C VAL A 101 4.09 6.01 -5.10
N THR A 102 3.61 5.63 -3.92
CA THR A 102 2.20 5.31 -3.71
C THR A 102 1.39 6.58 -3.45
N ILE A 103 0.74 7.12 -4.48
CA ILE A 103 -0.15 8.28 -4.31
C ILE A 103 -1.54 7.80 -3.90
N ASP A 104 -1.79 7.82 -2.60
CA ASP A 104 -3.07 7.50 -1.98
C ASP A 104 -3.84 8.75 -1.50
N ARG A 105 -5.00 8.57 -0.88
CA ARG A 105 -5.82 9.69 -0.41
C ARG A 105 -5.16 10.50 0.72
N TRP A 106 -4.29 9.89 1.52
CA TRP A 106 -3.54 10.60 2.56
C TRP A 106 -2.44 11.47 1.96
N THR A 107 -1.77 10.96 0.94
CA THR A 107 -0.80 11.71 0.13
C THR A 107 -1.48 12.92 -0.52
N LEU A 108 -2.65 12.74 -1.14
CA LEU A 108 -3.40 13.87 -1.71
C LEU A 108 -3.81 14.89 -0.65
N ARG A 109 -4.31 14.44 0.51
CA ARG A 109 -4.67 15.30 1.64
C ARG A 109 -3.49 16.13 2.15
N TYR A 110 -2.30 15.54 2.24
CA TYR A 110 -1.10 16.24 2.66
C TYR A 110 -0.79 17.45 1.77
N PHE A 111 -1.04 17.33 0.46
CA PHE A 111 -0.84 18.42 -0.50
C PHE A 111 -2.10 19.29 -0.70
N GLY A 112 -3.16 19.11 0.08
CA GLY A 112 -4.42 19.85 -0.09
C GLY A 112 -5.17 19.53 -1.39
N LEU A 113 -4.90 18.38 -2.02
CA LEU A 113 -5.48 17.97 -3.30
C LEU A 113 -6.68 17.04 -3.11
N GLN A 114 -7.64 17.14 -4.02
CA GLN A 114 -8.81 16.27 -4.08
C GLN A 114 -8.64 15.22 -5.18
N GLN A 115 -9.17 14.01 -4.96
CA GLN A 115 -9.08 12.91 -5.93
C GLN A 115 -9.60 13.28 -7.33
N LYS A 116 -10.65 14.11 -7.40
CA LYS A 116 -11.25 14.57 -8.66
C LYS A 116 -10.30 15.45 -9.51
N GLN A 117 -9.26 15.99 -8.90
CA GLN A 117 -8.25 16.83 -9.56
C GLN A 117 -7.09 16.01 -10.13
N ILE A 118 -7.00 14.71 -9.80
CA ILE A 118 -5.88 13.86 -10.20
C ILE A 118 -6.28 13.02 -11.41
N ARG A 119 -5.94 13.50 -12.61
CA ARG A 119 -5.92 12.68 -13.81
C ARG A 119 -4.51 12.11 -14.02
N ARG A 120 -4.31 11.39 -15.12
CA ARG A 120 -3.04 10.69 -15.41
C ARG A 120 -1.83 11.63 -15.39
N LYS A 121 -1.94 12.81 -16.00
CA LYS A 121 -0.82 13.78 -16.10
C LYS A 121 -0.46 14.35 -14.74
N GLU A 122 -1.45 14.65 -13.92
CA GLU A 122 -1.32 15.19 -12.56
C GLU A 122 -0.74 14.14 -11.63
N TYR A 123 -1.12 12.87 -11.79
CA TYR A 123 -0.52 11.75 -11.06
C TYR A 123 1.00 11.71 -11.29
N TYR A 124 1.44 11.72 -12.55
CA TYR A 124 2.88 11.70 -12.88
C TYR A 124 3.63 12.94 -12.40
N ARG A 125 3.02 14.13 -12.48
CA ARG A 125 3.60 15.36 -11.94
C ARG A 125 3.80 15.27 -10.43
N LEU A 126 2.80 14.77 -9.70
CA LEU A 126 2.89 14.62 -8.26
C LEU A 126 3.90 13.54 -7.87
N GLU A 127 3.95 12.42 -8.59
CA GLU A 127 4.97 11.39 -8.40
C GLU A 127 6.38 11.97 -8.55
N LYS A 128 6.63 12.74 -9.63
CA LYS A 128 7.93 13.39 -9.86
C LYS A 128 8.27 14.41 -8.78
N ALA A 129 7.30 15.20 -8.33
CA ALA A 129 7.51 16.13 -7.23
C ALA A 129 7.92 15.41 -5.94
N ILE A 130 7.24 14.32 -5.58
CA ILE A 130 7.56 13.50 -4.41
C ILE A 130 8.95 12.84 -4.56
N GLN A 131 9.30 12.35 -5.74
CA GLN A 131 10.64 11.80 -6.02
C GLN A 131 11.75 12.85 -5.83
N LEU A 132 11.54 14.08 -6.31
CA LEU A 132 12.50 15.18 -6.12
C LEU A 132 12.65 15.59 -4.65
N LEU A 133 11.53 15.67 -3.93
CA LEU A 133 11.55 15.97 -2.49
C LEU A 133 12.24 14.87 -1.69
N ALA A 134 12.01 13.60 -2.03
CA ALA A 134 12.70 12.46 -1.44
C ALA A 134 14.22 12.56 -1.67
N LYS A 135 14.63 12.83 -2.91
CA LYS A 135 16.04 13.03 -3.27
C LYS A 135 16.70 14.15 -2.47
N HIS A 136 16.05 15.31 -2.35
CA HIS A 136 16.55 16.44 -1.55
C HIS A 136 16.70 16.09 -0.06
N ARG A 137 15.95 15.10 0.43
CA ARG A 137 16.00 14.63 1.83
C ARG A 137 16.90 13.40 2.02
N GLY A 138 17.57 12.92 0.98
CA GLY A 138 18.38 11.70 1.04
C GLY A 138 17.55 10.43 1.30
N MET A 139 16.26 10.44 0.94
CA MET A 139 15.33 9.32 1.16
C MET A 139 14.97 8.63 -0.16
N LYS A 140 14.62 7.35 -0.10
CA LYS A 140 13.96 6.70 -1.24
C LYS A 140 12.52 7.20 -1.38
N PRO A 141 11.96 7.26 -2.60
CA PRO A 141 10.60 7.74 -2.86
C PRO A 141 9.52 7.09 -1.98
N ALA A 142 9.53 5.77 -1.81
CA ALA A 142 8.56 5.06 -0.97
C ALA A 142 8.66 5.46 0.51
N GLN A 143 9.88 5.58 1.04
CA GLN A 143 10.13 6.00 2.43
C GLN A 143 9.61 7.42 2.68
N TYR A 144 9.85 8.32 1.73
CA TYR A 144 9.38 9.69 1.82
C TYR A 144 7.84 9.75 1.73
N GLN A 145 7.23 8.92 0.88
CA GLN A 145 5.78 8.77 0.81
C GLN A 145 5.19 8.22 2.13
N ALA A 146 5.82 7.23 2.76
CA ALA A 146 5.40 6.72 4.07
C ALA A 146 5.48 7.82 5.15
N MET A 147 6.51 8.66 5.13
CA MET A 147 6.57 9.84 6.01
C MET A 147 5.41 10.81 5.76
N ILE A 148 5.07 11.10 4.48
CA ILE A 148 3.91 11.92 4.12
C ILE A 148 2.63 11.31 4.70
N TRP A 149 2.45 10.00 4.56
CA TRP A 149 1.31 9.27 5.10
C TRP A 149 1.22 9.41 6.61
N CYS A 150 2.30 9.16 7.35
CA CYS A 150 2.32 9.32 8.81
C CYS A 150 1.93 10.74 9.23
N LYS A 151 2.52 11.76 8.60
CA LYS A 151 2.17 13.16 8.89
C LYS A 151 0.71 13.48 8.62
N ALA A 152 0.16 13.01 7.49
CA ALA A 152 -1.23 13.26 7.13
C ALA A 152 -2.22 12.54 8.06
N VAL A 153 -1.88 11.34 8.51
CA VAL A 153 -2.69 10.55 9.46
C VAL A 153 -2.67 11.23 10.85
N THR A 154 -1.49 11.63 11.33
CA THR A 154 -1.35 12.37 12.60
C THR A 154 -2.09 13.70 12.57
N ALA A 155 -1.97 14.47 11.49
CA ALA A 155 -2.70 15.74 11.33
C ALA A 155 -4.22 15.57 11.33
N ALA A 156 -4.72 14.37 11.01
CA ALA A 156 -6.13 14.01 11.10
C ALA A 156 -6.55 13.42 12.46
N GLY A 157 -5.71 13.55 13.50
CA GLY A 157 -5.99 13.09 14.86
C GLY A 157 -5.93 11.57 15.03
N LYS A 158 -5.12 10.88 14.21
CA LYS A 158 -5.00 9.41 14.24
C LYS A 158 -3.57 8.97 14.45
N THR A 159 -3.39 7.80 15.04
CA THR A 159 -2.07 7.17 15.20
C THR A 159 -1.73 6.40 13.92
N PRO A 160 -0.60 6.73 13.26
CA PRO A 160 -0.05 5.91 12.18
C PRO A 160 0.31 4.52 12.72
N VAL A 161 -0.06 3.48 11.99
CA VAL A 161 0.26 2.07 12.28
C VAL A 161 0.82 1.40 11.03
N SER A 162 1.56 0.32 11.23
CA SER A 162 2.24 -0.51 10.24
C SER A 162 1.57 -1.88 10.14
N TYR A 163 1.81 -2.62 9.05
CA TYR A 163 1.47 -4.05 9.06
C TYR A 163 2.34 -4.84 10.03
N ALA A 164 3.50 -4.30 10.40
CA ALA A 164 4.33 -4.87 11.43
C ALA A 164 3.67 -4.87 12.83
N ASP A 165 2.65 -4.03 13.04
CA ASP A 165 1.91 -3.95 14.31
C ASP A 165 0.72 -4.93 14.36
N MET A 166 0.52 -5.76 13.32
CA MET A 166 -0.68 -6.61 13.17
C MET A 166 -0.49 -8.03 13.74
N ILE A 167 0.71 -8.35 14.20
CA ILE A 167 1.09 -9.62 14.85
C ILE A 167 1.32 -9.43 16.34
#